data_AF-A0A378KRB8-F1
#
_entry.id   AF-A0A378KRB8-F1
#
_cell.length_a   1.000
_cell.length_b   1.000
_cell.length_c   1.000
_cell.angle_alpha   90.00
_cell.angle_beta   90.00
_cell.angle_gamma   90.00
#
_symmetry.space_group_name_H-M   'P 1'
#
loop_
_entity.id
_entity.type
_entity.pdbx_description
1 polymer ?
#
loop_
_entity_poly.entity_id
_entity_poly.type
_entity_poly.pdbx_seq_one_letter_code
_entity_poly.pdbx_strand_id
1 'polypeptide(L)'
;MSQTLTALMTRLTWQNNELSIHLQAAENESRIVMQQIQELEHLINQSCIASISINPDLEINKLNFLTQQQEKKEELLMILKNHQALEAKLKDKLLRIKTELKMLEHYMEREEQASRQQHIKSQENTLEEWVLQNRKSV
;
A
#
# COMPACT_ATOMS: atom_id res chain seq x y z
N MET A 1 -23.86 -17.90 5.43
CA MET A 1 -23.12 -16.61 5.48
C MET A 1 -24.07 -15.48 5.14
N SER A 2 -23.99 -14.34 5.80
CA SER A 2 -24.77 -13.17 5.42
C SER A 2 -24.22 -12.57 4.12
N GLN A 3 -25.08 -12.34 3.12
CA GLN A 3 -24.70 -11.75 1.83
C GLN A 3 -23.99 -10.40 1.98
N THR A 4 -24.31 -9.67 3.04
CA THR A 4 -23.71 -8.38 3.41
C THR A 4 -22.22 -8.49 3.76
N LEU A 5 -21.81 -9.55 4.47
CA LEU A 5 -20.42 -9.75 4.87
C LEU A 5 -19.54 -10.11 3.67
N THR A 6 -20.05 -10.98 2.79
CA THR A 6 -19.36 -11.32 1.54
C THR A 6 -19.21 -10.10 0.64
N ALA A 7 -20.25 -9.27 0.52
CA ALA A 7 -20.18 -8.02 -0.25
C ALA A 7 -19.12 -7.05 0.33
N LEU A 8 -19.03 -6.94 1.66
CA LEU A 8 -18.04 -6.11 2.33
C LEU A 8 -16.61 -6.60 2.06
N MET A 9 -16.35 -7.90 2.20
CA MET A 9 -15.03 -8.47 1.89
C MET A 9 -14.64 -8.23 0.42
N THR A 10 -15.54 -8.53 -0.53
CA THR A 10 -15.27 -8.29 -1.96
C THR A 10 -14.92 -6.83 -2.22
N ARG A 11 -15.65 -5.90 -1.60
CA ARG A 11 -15.36 -4.46 -1.72
C ARG A 11 -13.99 -4.10 -1.13
N LEU A 12 -13.67 -4.56 0.06
CA LEU A 12 -12.38 -4.26 0.72
C LEU A 12 -11.21 -4.87 -0.05
N THR A 13 -11.36 -6.10 -0.57
CA THR A 13 -10.37 -6.75 -1.44
C THR A 13 -10.15 -5.95 -2.71
N TRP A 14 -11.22 -5.49 -3.36
CA TRP A 14 -11.10 -4.63 -4.54
C TRP A 14 -10.38 -3.32 -4.21
N GLN A 15 -10.76 -2.65 -3.11
CA GLN A 15 -10.08 -1.42 -2.67
C GLN A 15 -8.60 -1.64 -2.34
N ASN A 16 -8.25 -2.78 -1.74
CA ASN A 16 -6.86 -3.13 -1.47
C ASN A 16 -6.06 -3.29 -2.76
N ASN A 17 -6.64 -3.91 -3.79
CA ASN A 17 -5.97 -4.09 -5.08
C ASN A 17 -5.77 -2.75 -5.80
N GLU A 18 -6.82 -1.90 -5.86
CA GLU A 18 -6.74 -0.56 -6.45
C GLU A 18 -5.67 0.30 -5.78
N LEU A 19 -5.66 0.35 -4.44
CA LEU A 19 -4.66 1.11 -3.69
C LEU A 19 -3.24 0.56 -3.87
N SER A 20 -3.11 -0.76 -4.07
CA SER A 20 -1.80 -1.38 -4.35
C SER A 20 -1.27 -0.96 -5.73
N ILE A 21 -2.13 -0.90 -6.74
CA ILE A 21 -1.77 -0.40 -8.07
C ILE A 21 -1.34 1.07 -7.99
N HIS A 22 -2.11 1.91 -7.30
CA HIS A 22 -1.75 3.31 -7.09
C HIS A 22 -0.44 3.49 -6.33
N LEU A 23 -0.18 2.64 -5.32
CA LEU A 23 1.08 2.68 -4.60
C LEU A 23 2.26 2.35 -5.53
N GLN A 24 2.13 1.28 -6.33
CA GLN A 24 3.17 0.90 -7.28
C GLN A 24 3.44 2.01 -8.32
N ALA A 25 2.40 2.68 -8.79
CA ALA A 25 2.55 3.82 -9.70
C ALA A 25 3.32 4.97 -9.04
N ALA A 26 2.93 5.36 -7.81
CA ALA A 26 3.61 6.42 -7.07
C ALA A 26 5.08 6.07 -6.75
N GLU A 27 5.37 4.82 -6.36
CA GLU A 27 6.75 4.35 -6.13
C GLU A 27 7.60 4.40 -7.41
N ASN A 28 7.00 4.08 -8.56
CA ASN A 28 7.68 4.20 -9.83
C ASN A 28 7.97 5.66 -10.21
N GLU A 29 7.00 6.56 -10.00
CA GLU A 29 7.18 8.00 -10.23
C GLU A 29 8.27 8.58 -9.32
N SER A 30 8.27 8.25 -8.02
CA SER A 30 9.34 8.60 -7.08
C SER A 30 10.71 8.12 -7.57
N ARG A 31 10.79 6.87 -8.06
CA ARG A 31 12.04 6.30 -8.57
C ARG A 31 12.55 7.07 -9.79
N ILE A 32 11.68 7.42 -10.73
CA ILE A 32 12.04 8.20 -11.92
C ILE A 32 12.58 9.57 -11.52
N VAL A 33 11.88 10.27 -10.62
CA VAL A 33 12.30 11.59 -10.13
C VAL A 33 13.65 11.49 -9.40
N MET A 34 13.86 10.44 -8.61
CA MET A 34 15.13 10.20 -7.91
C MET A 34 16.29 9.97 -8.89
N GLN A 35 16.06 9.25 -9.99
CA GLN A 35 17.05 9.08 -11.05
C GLN A 35 17.40 10.42 -11.72
N GLN A 36 16.40 11.24 -12.04
CA GLN A 36 16.62 12.56 -12.62
C GLN A 36 17.42 13.48 -11.69
N ILE A 37 17.17 13.43 -10.38
CA ILE A 37 17.96 14.18 -9.39
C ILE A 37 19.41 13.72 -9.39
N GLN A 38 19.67 12.40 -9.43
CA GLN A 38 21.03 11.86 -9.46
C GLN A 38 21.79 12.25 -10.74
N GLU A 39 21.11 12.24 -11.89
CA GLU A 39 21.67 12.70 -13.16
C GLU A 39 22.05 14.19 -13.11
N LEU A 40 21.17 15.03 -12.56
CA LEU A 40 21.45 16.46 -12.35
C LEU A 40 22.61 16.70 -11.38
N GLU A 41 22.66 15.95 -10.27
CA GLU A 41 23.78 16.03 -9.32
C GLU A 41 25.11 15.68 -9.98
N HIS A 42 25.12 14.64 -10.81
CA HIS A 42 26.30 14.25 -11.55
C HIS A 42 26.73 15.34 -12.55
N LEU A 43 25.79 15.92 -13.31
CA LEU A 43 26.06 17.03 -14.24
C LEU A 43 26.64 18.26 -13.53
N ILE A 44 26.06 18.64 -12.38
CA ILE A 44 26.54 19.75 -11.55
C ILE A 44 27.98 19.49 -11.09
N ASN A 45 28.25 18.30 -10.56
CA ASN A 45 29.56 17.93 -10.04
C ASN A 45 30.64 17.89 -11.13
N GLN A 46 30.31 17.41 -12.33
CA GLN A 46 31.22 17.41 -13.48
C GLN A 46 31.53 18.81 -13.99
N SER A 47 30.56 19.72 -13.93
CA SER A 47 30.71 21.09 -14.40
C SER A 47 31.67 21.92 -13.54
N CYS A 48 31.94 21.50 -12.29
CA CYS A 48 32.80 22.20 -11.34
C CYS A 48 34.32 22.13 -11.63
N ILE A 49 34.77 21.38 -12.65
CA ILE A 49 36.21 21.33 -13.00
C ILE A 49 36.67 22.72 -13.46
N ALA A 50 37.68 23.27 -12.78
CA ALA A 50 38.21 24.61 -13.03
C ALA A 50 39.33 24.59 -14.07
N SER A 51 39.30 25.52 -15.02
CA SER A 51 40.41 25.75 -15.96
C SER A 51 41.54 26.53 -15.28
N ILE A 52 42.78 26.25 -15.67
CA ILE A 52 44.00 26.92 -15.17
C ILE A 52 44.03 28.42 -15.55
N SER A 53 43.28 28.82 -16.57
CA SER A 53 43.08 30.21 -17.00
C SER A 53 41.64 30.63 -16.75
N ILE A 54 41.44 31.77 -16.07
CA ILE A 54 40.12 32.33 -15.76
C ILE A 54 39.68 33.21 -16.93
N ASN A 55 38.64 32.78 -17.63
CA ASN A 55 37.91 33.63 -18.57
C ASN A 55 36.59 34.06 -17.92
N PRO A 56 36.41 35.35 -17.61
CA PRO A 56 35.25 35.83 -16.85
C PRO A 56 33.92 35.57 -17.56
N ASP A 57 33.85 35.67 -18.90
CA ASP A 57 32.62 35.42 -19.65
C ASP A 57 32.23 33.93 -19.60
N LEU A 58 33.22 33.03 -19.66
CA LEU A 58 32.98 31.59 -19.51
C LEU A 58 32.55 31.23 -18.09
N GLU A 59 33.14 31.87 -17.08
CA GLU A 59 32.79 31.62 -15.68
C GLU A 59 31.37 32.10 -15.35
N ILE A 60 30.97 33.27 -15.87
CA ILE A 60 29.59 33.77 -15.74
C ILE A 60 28.59 32.81 -16.37
N ASN A 61 28.86 32.33 -17.60
CA ASN A 61 27.99 31.36 -18.27
C ASN A 61 27.89 30.04 -17.52
N LYS A 62 29.01 29.56 -16.97
CA LYS A 62 29.06 28.36 -16.14
C LYS A 62 28.25 28.53 -14.85
N LEU A 63 28.39 29.65 -14.16
CA LEU A 63 27.60 29.96 -12.96
C LEU A 63 26.11 30.03 -13.28
N ASN A 64 25.72 30.71 -14.37
CA ASN A 64 24.33 30.76 -14.81
C ASN A 64 23.75 29.35 -15.09
N PHE A 65 24.54 28.50 -15.77
CA PHE A 65 24.15 27.11 -15.99
C PHE A 65 23.98 26.34 -14.68
N LEU A 66 24.94 26.45 -13.75
CA LEU A 66 24.87 25.77 -12.45
C LEU A 66 23.65 26.22 -11.65
N THR A 67 23.36 27.52 -11.61
CA THR A 67 22.16 28.06 -10.95
C THR A 67 20.88 27.45 -11.54
N GLN A 68 20.75 27.40 -12.87
CA GLN A 68 19.59 26.80 -13.52
C GLN A 68 19.44 25.29 -13.22
N GLN A 69 20.54 24.54 -13.15
CA GLN A 69 20.46 23.11 -12.79
C GLN A 69 20.11 22.91 -11.31
N GLN A 70 20.59 23.80 -10.44
CA GLN A 70 20.26 23.78 -9.02
C GLN A 70 18.78 24.10 -8.77
N GLU A 71 18.22 25.09 -9.47
CA GLU A 71 16.78 25.40 -9.43
C GLU A 71 15.94 24.19 -9.87
N LYS A 72 16.28 23.55 -10.99
CA LYS A 72 15.61 22.32 -11.46
C LYS A 72 15.70 21.18 -10.44
N LYS A 73 16.86 21.01 -9.79
CA LYS A 73 17.04 20.01 -8.75
C LYS A 73 16.11 20.27 -7.56
N GLU A 74 15.96 21.52 -7.15
CA GLU A 74 15.07 21.91 -6.05
C GLU A 74 13.60 21.65 -6.39
N GLU A 75 13.17 21.95 -7.62
CA GLU A 75 11.84 21.60 -8.12
C GLU A 75 11.58 20.08 -8.07
N LEU A 76 12.53 19.28 -8.56
CA LEU A 76 12.43 17.81 -8.52
C LEU A 76 12.42 17.27 -7.08
N LEU A 77 13.19 17.84 -6.17
CA LEU A 77 13.17 17.46 -4.75
C LEU A 77 11.81 17.74 -4.11
N MET A 78 11.16 18.84 -4.48
CA MET A 78 9.80 19.13 -4.03
C MET A 78 8.79 18.13 -4.58
N ILE A 79 8.90 17.76 -5.87
CA ILE A 79 8.06 16.72 -6.48
C ILE A 79 8.28 15.37 -5.78
N LEU A 80 9.54 14.97 -5.53
CA LEU A 80 9.88 13.75 -4.83
C LEU A 80 9.25 13.69 -3.44
N LYS A 81 9.33 14.79 -2.68
CA LYS A 81 8.70 14.90 -1.36
C LYS A 81 7.19 14.71 -1.42
N ASN A 82 6.54 15.25 -2.45
CA ASN A 82 5.10 15.07 -2.65
C ASN A 82 4.74 13.61 -2.95
N HIS A 83 5.50 12.92 -3.81
CA HIS A 83 5.30 11.51 -4.08
C HIS A 83 5.53 10.64 -2.83
N GLN A 84 6.60 10.89 -2.06
CA GLN A 84 6.86 10.18 -0.80
C GLN A 84 5.72 10.38 0.22
N ALA A 85 5.17 11.59 0.31
CA ALA A 85 4.01 11.86 1.17
C ALA A 85 2.75 11.12 0.70
N LEU A 86 2.55 11.00 -0.62
CA LEU A 86 1.46 10.22 -1.20
C LEU A 86 1.63 8.73 -0.91
N GLU A 87 2.82 8.18 -1.13
CA GLU A 87 3.15 6.79 -0.81
C GLU A 87 2.88 6.46 0.66
N ALA A 88 3.30 7.32 1.59
CA ALA A 88 3.05 7.13 3.01
C ALA A 88 1.54 7.04 3.31
N LYS A 89 0.74 7.92 2.70
CA LYS A 89 -0.74 7.88 2.83
C LYS A 89 -1.34 6.61 2.24
N LEU A 90 -0.83 6.13 1.10
CA LEU A 90 -1.31 4.91 0.46
C LEU A 90 -0.94 3.66 1.28
N LYS A 91 0.29 3.60 1.81
CA LYS A 91 0.78 2.53 2.69
C LYS A 91 -0.07 2.44 3.96
N ASP A 92 -0.38 3.57 4.59
CA ASP A 92 -1.24 3.62 5.77
C ASP A 92 -2.66 3.11 5.48
N LYS A 93 -3.28 3.57 4.39
CA LYS A 93 -4.59 3.08 3.95
C LYS A 93 -4.60 1.58 3.66
N LEU A 94 -3.57 1.08 2.97
CA LEU A 94 -3.42 -0.35 2.69
C LEU A 94 -3.29 -1.17 3.98
N LEU A 95 -2.49 -0.71 4.94
CA LEU A 95 -2.34 -1.36 6.24
C LEU A 95 -3.68 -1.46 6.97
N ARG A 96 -4.44 -0.36 6.98
CA ARG A 96 -5.78 -0.31 7.55
C ARG A 96 -6.71 -1.34 6.89
N ILE A 97 -6.80 -1.34 5.56
CA ILE A 97 -7.69 -2.28 4.84
C ILE A 97 -7.27 -3.74 5.07
N LYS A 98 -5.97 -4.05 5.07
CA LYS A 98 -5.46 -5.39 5.39
C LYS A 98 -5.85 -5.83 6.80
N THR A 99 -5.82 -4.90 7.75
CA THR A 99 -6.25 -5.16 9.13
C THR A 99 -7.76 -5.42 9.19
N GLU A 100 -8.57 -4.61 8.49
CA GLU A 100 -10.02 -4.80 8.40
C GLU A 100 -10.38 -6.15 7.77
N LEU A 101 -9.71 -6.54 6.68
CA LEU A 101 -9.89 -7.85 6.05
C LEU A 101 -9.57 -9.00 7.02
N LYS A 102 -8.42 -8.93 7.70
CA LYS A 102 -8.03 -9.96 8.68
C LYS A 102 -9.01 -10.08 9.85
N MET A 103 -9.58 -8.96 10.30
CA MET A 103 -10.61 -8.98 11.34
C MET A 103 -11.90 -9.66 10.85
N LEU A 104 -12.29 -9.42 9.59
CA LEU A 104 -13.47 -10.06 8.98
C LEU A 104 -13.25 -11.56 8.79
N GLU A 105 -12.06 -11.97 8.34
CA GLU A 105 -11.68 -13.38 8.23
C GLU A 105 -11.80 -14.10 9.58
N HIS A 106 -11.22 -13.54 10.64
CA HIS A 106 -11.33 -14.10 12.00
C HIS A 106 -12.76 -14.08 12.57
N TYR A 107 -13.59 -13.12 12.16
CA TYR A 107 -15.00 -13.12 12.53
C TYR A 107 -15.73 -14.28 11.85
N MET A 108 -15.45 -14.51 10.56
CA MET A 108 -16.04 -15.62 9.80
C MET A 108 -15.64 -16.99 10.32
N GLU A 109 -14.37 -17.19 10.65
CA GLU A 109 -13.89 -18.43 11.25
C GLU A 109 -14.64 -18.76 12.54
N ARG A 110 -14.86 -17.74 13.39
CA ARG A 110 -15.61 -17.91 14.65
C ARG A 110 -17.08 -18.24 14.41
N GLU A 111 -17.75 -17.55 13.50
CA GLU A 111 -19.14 -17.83 13.12
C GLU A 111 -19.30 -19.25 12.56
N GLU A 112 -18.36 -19.68 11.72
CA GLU A 112 -18.39 -21.02 11.15
C GLU A 112 -18.19 -22.10 12.23
N GLN A 113 -17.25 -21.88 13.14
CA GLN A 113 -17.01 -22.79 14.27
C GLN A 113 -18.23 -22.88 15.20
N ALA A 114 -18.86 -21.74 15.52
CA ALA A 114 -20.07 -21.70 16.34
C ALA A 114 -21.24 -22.44 15.67
N SER A 115 -21.44 -22.23 14.37
CA SER A 115 -22.47 -22.93 13.59
C SER A 115 -22.23 -24.44 13.57
N ARG A 116 -20.98 -24.89 13.35
CA ARG A 116 -20.62 -26.31 13.40
C ARG A 116 -20.94 -26.94 14.77
N GLN A 117 -20.58 -26.26 15.85
CA GLN A 117 -20.87 -26.74 17.22
C GLN A 117 -22.37 -26.82 17.49
N GLN A 118 -23.14 -25.83 17.01
CA GLN A 118 -24.60 -25.84 17.16
C GLN A 118 -25.25 -26.98 16.38
N HIS A 119 -24.77 -27.26 15.16
CA HIS A 119 -25.23 -28.40 14.37
C HIS A 119 -24.94 -29.73 15.08
N ILE A 120 -23.73 -29.93 15.60
CA ILE A 120 -23.36 -31.14 16.35
C ILE A 120 -24.29 -31.32 17.56
N LYS A 121 -24.45 -30.28 18.39
CA LYS A 121 -25.35 -30.33 19.55
C LYS A 121 -26.79 -30.64 19.17
N SER A 122 -27.29 -30.07 18.07
CA SER A 122 -28.65 -30.36 17.60
C SER A 122 -28.82 -31.83 17.19
N GLN A 123 -27.82 -32.41 16.53
CA GLN A 123 -27.82 -33.82 16.15
C GLN A 123 -27.75 -34.74 17.37
N GLU A 124 -26.89 -34.43 18.34
CA GLU A 124 -26.79 -35.15 19.61
C GLU A 124 -28.13 -35.13 20.36
N ASN A 125 -28.74 -33.94 20.52
CA ASN A 125 -30.05 -33.82 21.17
C ASN A 125 -31.14 -34.62 20.44
N THR A 126 -31.13 -34.60 19.10
CA THR A 126 -32.10 -35.35 18.28
C THR A 126 -31.93 -36.87 18.47
N LEU A 127 -30.68 -37.34 18.52
CA LEU A 127 -30.35 -38.74 18.78
C LEU A 127 -30.77 -39.16 20.20
N GLU A 128 -30.50 -38.33 21.21
CA GLU A 128 -30.92 -38.58 22.58
C GLU A 128 -32.45 -38.67 22.72
N GLU A 129 -33.19 -37.73 22.11
CA GLU A 129 -34.65 -37.76 22.07
C GLU A 129 -35.18 -39.03 21.40
N TRP A 130 -34.59 -39.44 20.27
CA TRP A 130 -34.96 -40.67 19.57
C TRP A 130 -34.72 -41.92 20.44
N VAL A 131 -33.57 -41.99 21.12
CA VAL A 131 -33.26 -43.08 22.06
C VAL A 131 -34.26 -43.13 23.21
N LEU A 132 -34.63 -41.98 23.78
CA LEU A 132 -35.60 -41.89 24.86
C LEU A 132 -37.01 -42.31 24.42
N GLN A 133 -37.44 -41.95 23.21
CA GLN A 133 -38.74 -42.38 22.67
C GLN A 133 -38.80 -43.90 22.47
N ASN A 134 -37.76 -44.49 21.91
CA ASN A 134 -37.70 -45.95 21.71
C ASN A 134 -37.67 -46.73 23.02
N ARG A 135 -37.01 -46.21 24.07
CA ARG A 135 -37.00 -46.85 25.41
C ARG A 135 -38.34 -46.78 26.13
N LYS A 136 -39.19 -45.80 25.81
CA LYS A 136 -40.55 -45.66 26.39
C LYS A 136 -41.61 -46.49 25.65
N SER A 137 -41.26 -47.05 24.49
CA SER A 137 -42.16 -47.78 23.60
C SER A 137 -42.05 -49.31 23.76
N VAL A 138 -41.24 -49.77 24.71
CA VAL A 138 -41.09 -51.16 25.19
C VAL A 138 -41.64 -51.24 26.61
#